data_AF-A0A951GJ39-F1
#
_entry.id   AF-A0A951GJ39-F1
#
_cell.length_a   1.000
_cell.length_b   1.000
_cell.length_c   1.000
_cell.angle_alpha   90.00
_cell.angle_beta   90.00
_cell.angle_gamma   90.00
#
_symmetry.space_group_name_H-M   'P 1'
#
loop_
_entity.id
_entity.type
_entity.pdbx_description
1 polymer ?
#
loop_
_entity_poly.entity_id
_entity_poly.type
_entity_poly.pdbx_seq_one_letter_code
_entity_poly.pdbx_strand_id
1 'polypeptide(L)'
;MHLFADPEFWVLLSVVVFVVAVYKPASRAVLGGLDSRAARIRSDLDEARRLRVEAEELLADYQRQEREAAAQAQAIVAHAREEAERVAAQAARDLEQSLARRQHLAEERIAQAEVKAVAEIRAVAVDVAIGAARQVIVAELDERRGAALLDHAIAALPQQLR
;
A
#
# COMPACT_ATOMS: atom_id res chain seq x y z
N MET A 1 62.22 -98.59 9.92
CA MET A 1 61.44 -97.90 8.86
C MET A 1 59.95 -98.09 9.15
N HIS A 2 59.39 -97.44 10.18
CA HIS A 2 57.97 -97.60 10.57
C HIS A 2 57.15 -96.30 10.56
N LEU A 3 57.80 -95.13 10.45
CA LEU A 3 57.13 -93.83 10.41
C LEU A 3 56.20 -93.63 9.20
N PHE A 4 56.46 -94.31 8.09
CA PHE A 4 55.64 -94.19 6.87
C PHE A 4 54.51 -95.24 6.77
N ALA A 5 54.52 -96.24 7.65
CA ALA A 5 53.51 -97.31 7.70
C ALA A 5 52.43 -97.05 8.77
N ASP A 6 52.62 -96.03 9.61
CA ASP A 6 51.70 -95.67 10.69
C ASP A 6 50.58 -94.75 10.17
N PRO A 7 49.29 -95.13 10.25
CA PRO A 7 48.18 -94.30 9.78
C PRO A 7 48.13 -92.92 10.44
N GLU A 8 48.57 -92.82 11.70
CA GLU A 8 48.60 -91.57 12.47
C GLU A 8 49.50 -90.50 11.85
N PHE A 9 50.62 -90.89 11.21
CA PHE A 9 51.52 -89.96 10.53
C PHE A 9 50.85 -89.29 9.32
N TRP A 10 50.12 -90.05 8.51
CA TRP A 10 49.39 -89.51 7.36
C TRP A 10 48.21 -88.64 7.77
N VAL A 11 47.53 -88.98 8.86
CA VAL A 11 46.49 -88.13 9.46
C VAL A 11 47.07 -86.79 9.90
N LEU A 12 48.17 -86.79 10.67
CA LEU A 12 48.83 -85.57 11.12
C LEU A 12 49.30 -84.72 9.93
N LEU A 13 49.92 -85.35 8.92
CA LEU A 13 50.36 -84.66 7.71
C LEU A 13 49.19 -84.01 6.96
N SER A 14 48.07 -84.71 6.81
CA SER A 14 46.86 -84.14 6.17
C SER A 14 46.28 -82.95 6.94
N VAL A 15 46.27 -83.00 8.27
CA VAL A 15 45.81 -81.89 9.13
C VAL A 15 46.73 -80.68 8.99
N VAL A 16 48.05 -80.88 9.00
CA VAL A 16 49.02 -79.79 8.83
C VAL A 16 48.87 -79.14 7.44
N VAL A 17 48.77 -79.95 6.38
CA VAL A 17 48.57 -79.44 5.02
C VAL A 17 47.24 -78.70 4.90
N PHE A 18 46.17 -79.21 5.51
CA PHE A 18 44.85 -78.55 5.54
C PHE A 18 44.90 -77.21 6.27
N VAL A 19 45.51 -77.16 7.45
CA VAL A 19 45.66 -75.91 8.24
C VAL A 19 46.46 -74.88 7.46
N VAL A 20 47.57 -75.25 6.83
CA VAL A 20 48.38 -74.33 6.01
C VAL A 20 47.61 -73.86 4.78
N ALA A 21 46.87 -74.74 4.11
CA ALA A 21 46.06 -74.40 2.94
C ALA A 21 44.90 -73.45 3.29
N VAL A 22 44.28 -73.61 4.45
CA VAL A 22 43.10 -72.82 4.88
C VAL A 22 43.48 -71.54 5.63
N TYR A 23 44.65 -71.49 6.29
CA TYR A 23 45.06 -70.34 7.09
C TYR A 23 45.06 -69.01 6.32
N LYS A 24 45.62 -69.00 5.11
CA LYS A 24 45.70 -67.79 4.26
C LYS A 24 44.34 -67.30 3.74
N PRO A 25 43.46 -68.15 3.16
CA PRO A 25 42.13 -67.70 2.73
C PRO A 25 41.22 -67.35 3.91
N ALA A 26 41.27 -68.10 5.03
CA ALA A 26 40.46 -67.83 6.21
C ALA A 26 40.84 -66.50 6.87
N SER A 27 42.13 -66.24 7.09
CA SER A 27 42.60 -64.96 7.64
C SER A 27 42.23 -63.78 6.75
N ARG A 28 42.39 -63.91 5.42
CA ARG A 28 42.01 -62.87 4.46
C ARG A 28 40.50 -62.59 4.47
N ALA A 29 39.66 -63.61 4.58
CA ALA A 29 38.21 -63.44 4.64
C ALA A 29 37.76 -62.73 5.93
N VAL A 30 38.34 -63.09 7.08
CA VAL A 30 38.03 -62.46 8.37
C VAL A 30 38.49 -61.01 8.41
N LEU A 31 39.74 -60.74 8.02
CA LEU A 31 40.28 -59.37 7.98
C LEU A 31 39.52 -58.48 6.98
N GLY A 32 39.25 -58.98 5.77
CA GLY A 32 38.46 -58.22 4.79
C GLY A 32 37.02 -57.93 5.25
N GLY A 33 36.40 -58.86 5.99
CA GLY A 33 35.10 -58.64 6.60
C GLY A 33 35.12 -57.53 7.67
N LEU A 34 36.16 -57.49 8.50
CA LEU A 34 36.35 -56.44 9.50
C LEU A 34 36.66 -55.09 8.86
N ASP A 35 37.53 -55.05 7.85
CA ASP A 35 37.89 -53.83 7.12
C ASP A 35 36.67 -53.23 6.41
N SER A 36 35.84 -54.06 5.76
CA SER A 36 34.62 -53.58 5.09
C SER A 36 33.60 -52.99 6.08
N ARG A 37 33.48 -53.58 7.28
CA ARG A 37 32.65 -53.03 8.36
C ARG A 37 33.21 -51.71 8.87
N ALA A 38 34.52 -51.64 9.12
CA ALA A 38 35.17 -50.42 9.57
C ALA A 38 35.03 -49.28 8.54
N ALA A 39 35.17 -49.59 7.24
CA ALA A 39 34.98 -48.64 6.16
C ALA A 39 33.53 -48.13 6.10
N ARG A 40 32.54 -49.02 6.25
CA ARG A 40 31.12 -48.64 6.28
C ARG A 40 30.80 -47.74 7.46
N ILE A 41 31.21 -48.12 8.67
CA ILE A 41 31.00 -47.30 9.88
C ILE A 41 31.64 -45.92 9.73
N ARG A 42 32.85 -45.85 9.16
CA ARG A 42 33.51 -44.57 8.90
C ARG A 42 32.70 -43.71 7.93
N SER A 43 32.23 -44.30 6.83
CA SER A 43 31.38 -43.60 5.86
C SER A 43 30.09 -43.08 6.50
N ASP A 44 29.40 -43.91 7.28
CA ASP A 44 28.15 -43.55 7.95
C ASP A 44 28.38 -42.41 8.97
N LEU A 45 29.50 -42.44 9.70
CA LEU A 45 29.87 -41.38 10.64
C LEU A 45 30.22 -40.06 9.94
N ASP A 46 30.94 -40.13 8.81
CA ASP A 46 31.31 -38.94 8.04
C ASP A 46 30.08 -38.31 7.37
N GLU A 47 29.16 -39.13 6.87
CA GLU A 47 27.87 -38.67 6.37
C GLU A 47 27.00 -38.06 7.48
N ALA A 48 26.92 -38.70 8.64
CA ALA A 48 26.19 -38.15 9.79
C ALA A 48 26.76 -36.81 10.26
N ARG A 49 28.09 -36.64 10.24
CA ARG A 49 28.74 -35.36 10.53
C ARG A 49 28.39 -34.32 9.48
N ARG A 50 28.47 -34.66 8.19
CA ARG A 50 28.11 -33.75 7.09
C ARG A 50 26.66 -33.28 7.22
N LEU A 51 25.72 -34.20 7.42
CA LEU A 51 24.30 -33.89 7.61
C LEU A 51 24.06 -33.01 8.84
N ARG A 52 24.82 -33.21 9.93
CA ARG A 52 24.72 -32.33 11.10
C ARG A 52 25.18 -30.91 10.79
N VAL A 53 26.31 -30.75 10.11
CA VAL A 53 26.82 -29.42 9.73
C VAL A 53 25.81 -28.73 8.80
N GLU A 54 25.31 -29.42 7.78
CA GLU A 54 24.29 -28.87 6.87
C GLU A 54 23.01 -28.47 7.61
N ALA A 55 22.56 -29.26 8.59
CA ALA A 55 21.39 -28.93 9.40
C ALA A 55 21.62 -27.73 10.33
N GLU A 56 22.81 -27.61 10.91
CA GLU A 56 23.20 -26.46 11.74
C GLU A 56 23.29 -25.17 10.92
N GLU A 57 23.88 -25.23 9.73
CA GLU A 57 23.93 -24.13 8.76
C GLU A 57 22.51 -23.72 8.34
N LEU A 58 21.67 -24.68 7.95
CA LEU A 58 20.30 -24.42 7.54
C LEU A 58 19.49 -23.79 8.68
N LEU A 59 19.64 -24.28 9.91
CA LEU A 59 18.97 -23.70 11.08
C LEU A 59 19.42 -22.26 11.33
N ALA A 60 20.73 -21.99 11.24
CA ALA A 60 21.27 -20.64 11.39
C ALA A 60 20.73 -19.70 10.30
N ASP A 61 20.59 -20.19 9.07
CA ASP A 61 20.04 -19.45 7.94
C ASP A 61 18.56 -19.10 8.16
N TYR A 62 17.74 -20.08 8.57
CA TYR A 62 16.34 -19.84 8.90
C TYR A 62 16.17 -18.85 10.04
N GLN A 63 16.98 -18.95 11.10
CA GLN A 63 16.93 -17.99 12.22
C GLN A 63 17.31 -16.57 11.78
N ARG A 64 18.26 -16.41 10.86
CA ARG A 64 18.60 -15.09 10.28
C ARG A 64 17.44 -14.57 9.43
N GLN A 65 16.89 -15.41 8.55
CA GLN A 65 15.76 -15.04 7.71
C GLN A 65 14.51 -14.66 8.54
N GLU A 66 14.23 -15.38 9.62
CA GLU A 66 13.11 -15.07 10.52
C GLU A 66 13.27 -13.69 11.16
N ARG A 67 14.46 -13.38 11.68
CA ARG A 67 14.76 -12.06 12.27
C ARG A 67 14.67 -10.95 11.23
N GLU A 68 15.19 -11.19 10.04
CA GLU A 68 15.14 -10.23 8.94
C GLU A 68 13.70 -9.99 8.49
N ALA A 69 12.91 -11.05 8.31
CA ALA A 69 11.50 -10.94 7.94
C ALA A 69 10.68 -10.20 9.02
N ALA A 70 10.95 -10.46 10.31
CA ALA A 70 10.32 -9.73 11.40
C ALA A 70 10.67 -8.24 11.38
N ALA A 71 11.94 -7.90 11.15
CA ALA A 71 12.40 -6.51 11.03
C ALA A 71 11.79 -5.81 9.80
N GLN A 72 11.76 -6.49 8.65
CA GLN A 72 11.13 -5.98 7.42
C GLN A 72 9.63 -5.74 7.63
N ALA A 73 8.91 -6.68 8.27
CA ALA A 73 7.50 -6.52 8.57
C ALA A 73 7.24 -5.30 9.47
N GLN A 74 8.05 -5.10 10.52
CA GLN A 74 7.97 -3.92 11.38
C GLN A 74 8.25 -2.63 10.59
N ALA A 75 9.25 -2.63 9.72
CA ALA A 75 9.57 -1.48 8.86
C ALA A 75 8.42 -1.14 7.90
N ILE A 76 7.79 -2.16 7.29
CA ILE A 76 6.63 -1.98 6.41
C ILE A 76 5.47 -1.34 7.18
N VAL A 77 5.17 -1.82 8.39
CA VAL A 77 4.09 -1.26 9.22
C VAL A 77 4.41 0.18 9.64
N ALA A 78 5.66 0.46 10.03
CA ALA A 78 6.08 1.81 10.40
C ALA A 78 5.95 2.78 9.22
N HIS A 79 6.47 2.40 8.05
CA HIS A 79 6.35 3.19 6.83
C HIS A 79 4.89 3.41 6.41
N ALA A 80 4.05 2.38 6.50
CA ALA A 80 2.63 2.51 6.18
C ALA A 80 1.91 3.49 7.12
N ARG A 81 2.28 3.54 8.41
CA ARG A 81 1.73 4.51 9.37
C ARG A 81 2.18 5.93 9.05
N GLU A 82 3.47 6.13 8.80
CA GLU A 82 4.02 7.44 8.42
C GLU A 82 3.37 7.97 7.14
N GLU A 83 3.21 7.11 6.13
CA GLU A 83 2.52 7.47 4.89
C GLU A 83 1.05 7.80 5.12
N ALA A 84 0.35 7.03 5.97
CA ALA A 84 -1.04 7.30 6.31
C ALA A 84 -1.19 8.65 7.02
N GLU A 85 -0.30 8.99 7.96
CA GLU A 85 -0.27 10.29 8.63
C GLU A 85 0.02 11.42 7.65
N ARG A 86 0.98 11.24 6.74
CA ARG A 86 1.31 12.20 5.69
C ARG A 86 0.13 12.48 4.77
N VAL A 87 -0.54 11.42 4.31
CA VAL A 87 -1.73 11.52 3.45
C VAL A 87 -2.89 12.17 4.20
N ALA A 88 -3.13 11.82 5.46
CA ALA A 88 -4.17 12.42 6.27
C ALA A 88 -3.91 13.93 6.48
N ALA A 89 -2.68 14.32 6.79
CA ALA A 89 -2.29 15.72 6.95
C ALA A 89 -2.44 16.50 5.64
N GLN A 90 -2.09 15.91 4.50
CA GLN A 90 -2.29 16.53 3.20
C GLN A 90 -3.77 16.69 2.87
N ALA A 91 -4.58 15.65 3.08
CA ALA A 91 -6.02 15.68 2.85
C ALA A 91 -6.72 16.74 3.72
N ALA A 92 -6.29 16.89 4.98
CA ALA A 92 -6.79 17.94 5.88
C ALA A 92 -6.51 19.34 5.33
N ARG A 93 -5.26 19.61 4.90
CA ARG A 93 -4.89 20.89 4.28
C ARG A 93 -5.69 21.18 3.01
N ASP A 94 -5.84 20.19 2.14
CA ASP A 94 -6.59 20.34 0.89
C ASP A 94 -8.09 20.59 1.15
N LEU A 95 -8.64 19.93 2.17
CA LEU A 95 -10.01 20.15 2.62
C LEU A 95 -10.21 21.57 3.16
N GLU A 96 -9.33 22.05 4.04
CA GLU A 96 -9.37 23.41 4.57
C GLU A 96 -9.34 24.46 3.45
N GLN A 97 -8.43 24.28 2.48
CA GLN A 97 -8.36 25.18 1.33
C GLN A 97 -9.63 25.14 0.46
N SER A 98 -10.21 23.95 0.28
CA SER A 98 -11.45 23.78 -0.48
C SER A 98 -12.64 24.43 0.23
N LEU A 99 -12.71 24.30 1.56
CA LEU A 99 -13.72 24.96 2.38
C LEU A 99 -13.57 26.47 2.34
N ALA A 100 -12.36 27.00 2.48
CA ALA A 100 -12.10 28.44 2.40
C ALA A 100 -12.53 29.02 1.03
N ARG A 101 -12.21 28.33 -0.07
CA ARG A 101 -12.67 28.73 -1.41
C ARG A 101 -14.19 28.71 -1.54
N ARG A 102 -14.84 27.66 -1.02
CA ARG A 102 -16.31 27.54 -1.04
C ARG A 102 -16.98 28.62 -0.21
N GLN A 103 -16.41 28.96 0.94
CA GLN A 103 -16.89 30.04 1.79
C GLN A 103 -16.81 31.38 1.05
N HIS A 104 -15.65 31.72 0.47
CA HIS A 104 -15.50 32.95 -0.31
C HIS A 104 -16.51 33.04 -1.46
N LEU A 105 -16.69 31.96 -2.22
CA LEU A 105 -17.68 31.92 -3.30
C LEU A 105 -19.12 32.08 -2.80
N ALA A 106 -19.44 31.58 -1.60
CA ALA A 106 -20.75 31.77 -0.99
C ALA A 106 -20.95 33.23 -0.55
N GLU A 107 -19.94 33.84 0.06
CA GLU A 107 -19.94 35.26 0.46
C GLU A 107 -20.11 36.17 -0.77
N GLU A 108 -19.38 35.92 -1.86
CA GLU A 108 -19.53 36.66 -3.11
C GLU A 108 -20.94 36.53 -3.70
N ARG A 109 -21.53 35.32 -3.67
CA ARG A 109 -22.90 35.09 -4.14
C ARG A 109 -23.92 35.82 -3.29
N ILE A 110 -23.74 35.85 -1.97
CA ILE A 110 -24.60 36.59 -1.04
C ILE A 110 -24.52 38.09 -1.36
N ALA A 111 -23.31 38.64 -1.48
CA ALA A 111 -23.12 40.05 -1.82
C ALA A 111 -23.77 40.43 -3.16
N GLN A 112 -23.63 39.57 -4.19
CA GLN A 112 -24.30 39.78 -5.48
C GLN A 112 -25.83 39.72 -5.35
N ALA A 113 -26.36 38.79 -4.56
CA ALA A 113 -27.79 38.67 -4.33
C ALA A 113 -28.35 39.88 -3.57
N GLU A 114 -27.61 40.41 -2.59
CA GLU A 114 -27.98 41.63 -1.86
C GLU A 114 -28.05 42.85 -2.78
N VAL A 115 -27.02 43.06 -3.62
CA VAL A 115 -27.03 44.16 -4.60
C VAL A 115 -28.23 44.04 -5.54
N LYS A 116 -28.52 42.83 -6.01
CA LYS A 116 -29.68 42.57 -6.87
C LYS A 116 -31.01 42.85 -6.15
N ALA A 117 -31.17 42.38 -4.92
CA ALA A 117 -32.39 42.62 -4.13
C ALA A 117 -32.61 44.11 -3.86
N VAL A 118 -31.55 44.87 -3.55
CA VAL A 118 -31.64 46.33 -3.38
C VAL A 118 -32.06 47.02 -4.68
N ALA A 119 -31.51 46.59 -5.83
CA ALA A 119 -31.90 47.13 -7.13
C ALA A 119 -33.38 46.83 -7.46
N GLU A 120 -33.85 45.62 -7.16
CA GLU A 120 -35.26 45.23 -7.34
C GLU A 120 -36.20 46.06 -6.44
N ILE A 121 -35.87 46.24 -5.16
CA ILE A 121 -36.67 47.09 -4.25
C ILE A 121 -36.73 48.53 -4.76
N ARG A 122 -35.61 49.08 -5.24
CA ARG A 122 -35.58 50.44 -5.82
C ARG A 122 -36.47 50.55 -7.04
N ALA A 123 -36.43 49.56 -7.94
CA ALA A 123 -37.30 49.54 -9.12
C ALA A 123 -38.78 49.54 -8.72
N VAL A 124 -39.18 48.68 -7.78
CA VAL A 124 -40.56 48.64 -7.26
C VAL A 124 -40.95 49.97 -6.60
N ALA A 125 -40.07 50.60 -5.83
CA ALA A 125 -40.34 51.89 -5.20
C ALA A 125 -40.54 53.01 -6.25
N VAL A 126 -39.75 53.01 -7.33
CA VAL A 126 -39.90 53.94 -8.46
C VAL A 126 -41.25 53.73 -9.13
N ASP A 127 -41.64 52.48 -9.41
CA ASP A 127 -42.92 52.15 -10.03
C ASP A 127 -44.11 52.61 -9.17
N VAL A 128 -44.04 52.38 -7.86
CA VAL A 128 -45.05 52.85 -6.89
C VAL A 128 -45.12 54.38 -6.85
N ALA A 129 -43.98 55.07 -6.83
CA ALA A 129 -43.91 56.53 -6.81
C ALA A 129 -44.49 57.14 -8.11
N ILE A 130 -44.17 56.57 -9.28
CA ILE A 130 -44.76 56.98 -10.57
C ILE A 130 -46.26 56.73 -10.58
N GLY A 131 -46.71 55.59 -10.05
CA GLY A 131 -48.14 55.27 -9.90
C GLY A 131 -48.88 56.28 -9.02
N ALA A 132 -48.33 56.62 -7.86
CA ALA A 132 -48.90 57.63 -6.97
C ALA A 132 -48.88 59.04 -7.58
N ALA A 133 -47.79 59.44 -8.21
CA ALA A 133 -47.69 60.73 -8.91
C ALA A 133 -48.74 60.84 -10.02
N ARG A 134 -48.97 59.77 -10.80
CA ARG A 134 -50.04 59.72 -11.80
C ARG A 134 -51.42 59.94 -11.17
N GLN A 135 -51.71 59.30 -10.04
CA GLN A 135 -52.99 59.47 -9.34
C GLN A 135 -53.19 60.90 -8.86
N VAL A 136 -52.16 61.53 -8.27
CA VAL A 136 -52.22 62.93 -7.84
C VAL A 136 -52.42 63.87 -9.03
N ILE A 137 -51.68 63.66 -10.13
CA ILE A 137 -51.83 64.46 -11.35
C ILE A 137 -53.27 64.38 -11.86
N VAL A 138 -53.87 63.19 -11.94
CA VAL A 138 -55.26 63.02 -12.39
C VAL A 138 -56.26 63.69 -11.44
N ALA A 139 -56.02 63.63 -10.13
CA ALA A 139 -56.90 64.26 -9.13
C ALA A 139 -56.85 65.80 -9.15
N GLU A 140 -55.69 66.39 -9.46
CA GLU A 140 -55.46 67.84 -9.48
C GLU A 140 -55.57 68.50 -10.86
N LEU A 141 -55.78 67.71 -11.92
CA LEU A 141 -55.96 68.21 -13.29
C LEU A 141 -57.38 68.75 -13.46
N ASP A 142 -57.52 70.08 -13.48
CA ASP A 142 -58.71 70.76 -13.98
C ASP A 142 -58.56 71.12 -15.47
N GLU A 143 -59.67 71.45 -16.15
CA GLU A 143 -59.66 71.82 -17.58
C GLU A 143 -58.73 73.00 -17.90
N ARG A 144 -58.51 73.92 -16.94
CA ARG A 144 -57.66 75.10 -17.13
C ARG A 144 -56.17 74.77 -17.07
N ARG A 145 -55.75 73.96 -16.10
CA ARG A 145 -54.36 73.47 -15.95
C ARG A 145 -54.00 72.53 -17.08
N GLY A 146 -54.93 71.69 -17.53
CA GLY A 146 -54.75 70.82 -18.69
C GLY A 146 -54.47 71.60 -19.98
N ALA A 147 -55.26 72.66 -20.26
CA ALA A 147 -55.04 73.53 -21.40
C ALA A 147 -53.70 74.27 -21.34
N ALA A 148 -53.33 74.81 -20.17
CA ALA A 148 -52.05 75.50 -19.99
C ALA A 148 -50.83 74.59 -20.18
N LEU A 149 -50.91 73.31 -19.78
CA LEU A 149 -49.85 72.31 -20.02
C LEU A 149 -49.73 71.95 -21.50
N LEU A 150 -50.86 71.91 -22.23
CA LEU A 150 -50.89 71.65 -23.66
C LEU A 150 -50.21 72.78 -24.44
N ASP A 151 -50.54 74.04 -24.10
CA ASP A 151 -49.92 75.22 -24.71
C ASP A 151 -48.41 75.29 -24.42
N HIS A 152 -47.99 74.93 -23.19
CA HIS A 152 -46.57 74.83 -22.85
C HIS A 152 -45.83 73.72 -23.62
N ALA A 153 -46.46 72.56 -23.83
CA ALA A 153 -45.88 71.48 -24.62
C ALA A 153 -45.74 71.86 -26.10
N ILE A 154 -46.75 72.55 -26.67
CA ILE A 154 -46.71 73.09 -28.03
C ILE A 154 -45.58 74.12 -28.18
N ALA A 155 -45.40 74.99 -27.18
CA ALA A 155 -44.32 75.98 -27.17
C ALA A 155 -42.91 75.37 -27.01
N ALA A 156 -42.79 74.17 -26.44
CA ALA A 156 -41.51 73.49 -26.21
C ALA A 156 -41.03 72.66 -27.42
N LEU A 157 -41.92 72.24 -28.32
CA LEU A 157 -41.60 71.47 -29.54
C LEU A 157 -40.45 72.05 -30.39
N PRO A 158 -40.35 73.39 -30.61
CA PRO A 158 -39.27 73.97 -31.41
C PRO A 158 -37.86 73.83 -30.81
N GLN A 159 -37.75 73.63 -29.49
CA GLN A 159 -36.46 73.53 -28.80
C GLN A 159 -35.88 72.10 -28.80
N GLN A 160 -36.71 71.07 -29.00
CA GLN A 160 -36.26 69.67 -29.11
C GLN A 160 -36.00 69.21 -30.55
N LEU A 161 -36.35 70.03 -31.55
CA LEU A 161 -36.16 69.77 -32.98
C LEU A 161 -34.93 70.49 -33.58
N ARG A 162 -34.00 70.97 -32.74
CA ARG A 162 -32.65 71.39 -33.11
C ARG A 162 -31.63 70.42 -32.52
#